data_AF-A0A834QRF8-F1
#
_entry.id   AF-A0A834QRF8-F1
#
_cell.length_a   1.000
_cell.length_b   1.000
_cell.length_c   1.000
_cell.angle_alpha   90.00
_cell.angle_beta   90.00
_cell.angle_gamma   90.00
#
_symmetry.space_group_name_H-M   'P 1'
#
loop_
_entity.id
_entity.type
_entity.pdbx_description
1 polymer ?
#
loop_
_entity_poly.entity_id
_entity_poly.type
_entity_poly.pdbx_seq_one_letter_code
_entity_poly.pdbx_strand_id
1 'polypeptide(L)'
;MFLTVKLLLGRRCNLRVSGHESVATLKKLVSQQLQIPAEQQHLLFRGKLLADDKRLSDYCIGPNASINVIMQPLEKAAPEEAPQTQPLWHQLGQVLAKHFGPQDAKAVLQLLRREHEEHVQRVSLDGLERLACRLLAQQPCVEPTKKEPQAVASELQQHEGGGEGGGGGAVDQYLRTP
;
A
#
# COMPACT_ATOMS: atom_id res chain seq x y z
N MET A 1 -18.28 -11.77 11.39
CA MET A 1 -16.95 -11.26 11.77
C MET A 1 -16.47 -10.24 10.75
N PHE A 2 -15.59 -9.32 11.14
CA PHE A 2 -14.95 -8.36 10.23
C PHE A 2 -13.55 -8.86 9.89
N LEU A 3 -13.16 -8.76 8.62
CA LEU A 3 -11.84 -9.11 8.13
C LEU A 3 -11.23 -7.91 7.42
N THR A 4 -9.92 -7.73 7.59
CA THR A 4 -9.16 -6.77 6.80
C THR A 4 -8.47 -7.53 5.67
N VAL A 5 -8.74 -7.13 4.43
CA VAL A 5 -8.04 -7.65 3.26
C VAL A 5 -7.07 -6.60 2.78
N LYS A 6 -5.79 -6.98 2.66
CA LYS A 6 -4.68 -6.11 2.23
C LYS A 6 -4.15 -6.60 0.89
N LEU A 7 -4.09 -5.70 -0.07
CA LEU A 7 -3.46 -5.92 -1.36
C LEU A 7 -2.01 -5.45 -1.29
N LEU A 8 -1.11 -6.10 -2.05
CA LEU A 8 0.31 -5.70 -2.12
C LEU A 8 0.50 -4.27 -2.65
N LEU A 9 -0.45 -3.77 -3.44
CA LEU A 9 -0.46 -2.41 -4.00
C LEU A 9 -0.94 -1.33 -3.00
N GLY A 10 -0.88 -1.60 -1.69
CA GLY A 10 -1.28 -0.67 -0.63
C GLY A 10 -2.79 -0.46 -0.46
N ARG A 11 -3.62 -1.04 -1.33
CA ARG A 11 -5.09 -1.01 -1.19
C ARG A 11 -5.53 -1.97 -0.07
N ARG A 12 -6.48 -1.54 0.76
CA ARG A 12 -7.10 -2.38 1.79
C ARG A 12 -8.61 -2.21 1.79
N CYS A 13 -9.34 -3.27 2.07
CA CYS A 13 -10.78 -3.23 2.25
C CYS A 13 -11.19 -4.00 3.50
N ASN A 14 -12.28 -3.58 4.13
CA ASN A 14 -12.89 -4.28 5.26
C ASN A 14 -14.09 -5.06 4.75
N LEU A 15 -14.10 -6.37 5.02
CA LEU A 15 -15.18 -7.26 4.60
C LEU A 15 -15.88 -7.83 5.83
N ARG A 16 -17.22 -7.91 5.75
CA ARG A 16 -18.03 -8.61 6.74
C ARG A 16 -18.37 -9.99 6.21
N VAL A 17 -17.87 -11.03 6.86
CA VAL A 17 -18.10 -12.43 6.49
C VAL A 17 -18.45 -13.27 7.71
N SER A 18 -19.02 -14.46 7.51
CA SER A 18 -19.20 -15.44 8.59
C SER A 18 -17.98 -16.35 8.69
N GLY A 19 -17.65 -16.83 9.89
CA GLY A 19 -16.52 -17.74 10.12
C GLY A 19 -16.68 -19.11 9.43
N HIS A 20 -17.90 -19.47 9.07
CA HIS A 20 -18.24 -20.72 8.41
C HIS A 20 -18.23 -20.63 6.87
N GLU A 21 -18.04 -19.44 6.30
CA GLU A 21 -17.93 -19.26 4.86
C GLU A 21 -16.68 -19.95 4.32
N SER A 22 -16.74 -20.32 3.04
CA SER A 22 -15.58 -20.83 2.31
C SER A 22 -14.65 -19.70 1.87
N VAL A 23 -13.40 -20.07 1.61
CA VAL A 23 -12.41 -19.17 1.02
C VAL A 23 -12.87 -18.71 -0.38
N ALA A 24 -13.57 -19.56 -1.14
CA ALA A 24 -14.17 -19.18 -2.42
C ALA A 24 -15.16 -18.02 -2.31
N THR A 25 -16.06 -18.02 -1.30
CA THR A 25 -16.98 -16.90 -1.06
C THR A 25 -16.21 -15.62 -0.75
N LEU A 26 -15.14 -15.71 0.06
CA LEU A 26 -14.30 -14.57 0.38
C LEU A 26 -13.64 -13.98 -0.87
N LYS A 27 -13.08 -14.81 -1.78
CA LYS A 27 -12.53 -14.34 -3.07
C LYS A 27 -13.56 -13.60 -3.91
N LYS A 28 -14.81 -14.08 -3.93
CA LYS A 28 -15.90 -13.41 -4.65
C LYS A 28 -16.20 -12.02 -4.08
N LEU A 29 -16.23 -11.88 -2.76
CA LEU A 29 -16.43 -10.58 -2.09
C LEU A 29 -15.26 -9.63 -2.33
N VAL A 30 -14.03 -10.15 -2.27
CA VAL A 30 -12.83 -9.39 -2.62
C VAL A 30 -12.88 -8.95 -4.08
N SER A 31 -13.36 -9.82 -4.98
CA SER A 31 -13.53 -9.50 -6.41
C SER A 31 -14.48 -8.33 -6.61
N GLN A 32 -15.61 -8.30 -5.90
CA GLN A 32 -16.56 -7.19 -5.98
C GLN A 32 -15.97 -5.87 -5.46
N GLN A 33 -15.20 -5.91 -4.38
CA GLN A 33 -14.67 -4.69 -3.75
C GLN A 33 -13.39 -4.14 -4.40
N LEU A 34 -12.52 -5.04 -4.88
CA LEU A 34 -11.23 -4.65 -5.46
C LEU A 34 -11.22 -4.75 -7.00
N GLN A 35 -12.30 -5.26 -7.61
CA GLN A 35 -12.43 -5.48 -9.06
C GLN A 35 -11.36 -6.41 -9.63
N ILE A 36 -10.93 -7.40 -8.85
CA ILE A 36 -9.92 -8.39 -9.26
C ILE A 36 -10.63 -9.71 -9.54
N PRO A 37 -10.40 -10.42 -10.65
CA PRO A 37 -10.97 -11.74 -10.90
C PRO A 37 -10.61 -12.74 -9.78
N ALA A 38 -11.59 -13.50 -9.27
CA ALA A 38 -11.35 -14.46 -8.19
C ALA A 38 -10.26 -15.51 -8.53
N GLU A 39 -10.11 -15.86 -9.80
CA GLU A 39 -9.09 -16.79 -10.30
C GLU A 39 -7.67 -16.25 -10.22
N GLN A 40 -7.50 -14.93 -10.28
CA GLN A 40 -6.20 -14.26 -10.16
C GLN A 40 -5.84 -13.96 -8.70
N GLN A 41 -6.77 -14.18 -7.76
CA GLN A 41 -6.59 -13.86 -6.35
C GLN A 41 -6.06 -15.06 -5.56
N HIS A 42 -4.96 -14.81 -4.86
CA HIS A 42 -4.34 -15.75 -3.93
C HIS A 42 -4.40 -15.17 -2.52
N LEU A 43 -5.30 -15.71 -1.68
CA LEU A 43 -5.47 -15.30 -0.30
C LEU A 43 -4.40 -15.96 0.58
N LEU A 44 -3.64 -15.16 1.30
CA LEU A 44 -2.54 -15.57 2.17
C LEU A 44 -2.82 -15.15 3.61
N PHE A 45 -2.80 -16.11 4.53
CA PHE A 45 -2.94 -15.87 5.96
C PHE A 45 -1.81 -16.55 6.74
N ARG A 46 -1.07 -15.77 7.56
CA ARG A 46 0.07 -16.26 8.37
C ARG A 46 1.09 -17.08 7.56
N GLY A 47 1.35 -16.67 6.31
CA GLY A 47 2.27 -17.36 5.40
C GLY A 47 1.71 -18.62 4.74
N LYS A 48 0.42 -18.95 4.93
CA LYS A 48 -0.25 -20.09 4.28
C LYS A 48 -1.24 -19.61 3.22
N LEU A 49 -1.15 -20.21 2.04
CA LEU A 49 -2.14 -20.00 0.98
C LEU A 49 -3.44 -20.69 1.37
N LEU A 50 -4.55 -19.95 1.30
CA LEU A 50 -5.87 -20.48 1.58
C LEU A 50 -6.40 -21.22 0.36
N ALA A 51 -6.84 -22.46 0.56
CA ALA A 51 -7.46 -23.27 -0.48
C ALA A 51 -8.96 -22.99 -0.55
N ASP A 52 -9.52 -22.96 -1.76
CA ASP A 52 -10.91 -22.57 -2.03
C ASP A 52 -11.93 -23.54 -1.40
N ASP A 53 -11.56 -24.81 -1.28
CA ASP A 53 -12.39 -25.89 -0.72
C ASP A 53 -12.50 -25.86 0.81
N LYS A 54 -11.68 -25.05 1.48
CA LYS A 54 -11.63 -24.97 2.94
C LYS A 54 -12.41 -23.77 3.49
N ARG A 55 -12.87 -23.89 4.74
CA ARG A 55 -13.58 -22.82 5.44
C ARG A 55 -12.63 -21.90 6.16
N LEU A 56 -13.07 -20.67 6.43
CA LEU A 56 -12.28 -19.70 7.19
C LEU A 56 -11.99 -20.20 8.62
N SER A 57 -12.93 -20.93 9.22
CA SER A 57 -12.79 -21.59 10.52
C SER A 57 -11.66 -22.61 10.56
N ASP A 58 -11.39 -23.32 9.46
CA ASP A 58 -10.37 -24.38 9.40
C ASP A 58 -8.94 -23.81 9.49
N TYR A 59 -8.80 -22.53 9.15
CA TYR A 59 -7.57 -21.76 9.25
C TYR A 59 -7.50 -20.92 10.54
N CYS A 60 -8.45 -21.10 11.45
CA CYS A 60 -8.60 -20.31 12.68
C CYS A 60 -8.62 -18.80 12.40
N ILE A 61 -9.26 -18.39 11.31
CA ILE A 61 -9.38 -16.97 10.94
C ILE A 61 -10.43 -16.34 11.86
N GLY A 62 -9.95 -15.55 12.81
CA GLY A 62 -10.77 -14.88 13.80
C GLY A 62 -11.32 -13.51 13.35
N PRO A 63 -12.12 -12.86 14.21
CA PRO A 63 -12.54 -11.49 14.00
C PRO A 63 -11.33 -10.55 13.97
N ASN A 64 -11.40 -9.55 13.09
CA ASN A 64 -10.36 -8.55 12.85
C ASN A 64 -9.03 -9.12 12.30
N ALA A 65 -9.05 -10.36 11.78
CA ALA A 65 -7.88 -10.93 11.13
C ALA A 65 -7.53 -10.18 9.82
N SER A 66 -6.23 -10.13 9.53
CA SER A 66 -5.69 -9.52 8.31
C SER A 66 -5.27 -10.61 7.32
N ILE A 67 -5.86 -10.59 6.13
CA ILE A 67 -5.54 -11.51 5.03
C ILE A 67 -4.86 -10.69 3.92
N ASN A 68 -3.77 -11.21 3.39
CA ASN A 68 -3.09 -10.59 2.26
C ASN A 68 -3.60 -11.22 0.96
N VAL A 69 -3.82 -10.42 -0.06
CA VAL A 69 -4.18 -10.89 -1.40
C VAL A 69 -3.01 -10.61 -2.33
N ILE A 70 -2.56 -11.68 -2.97
CA ILE A 70 -1.54 -11.64 -4.02
C ILE A 70 -2.28 -11.80 -5.34
N MET A 71 -1.95 -10.95 -6.31
CA MET A 71 -2.43 -11.10 -7.68
C MET A 71 -1.39 -11.90 -8.47
N GLN A 72 -1.80 -13.01 -9.06
CA GLN A 72 -1.02 -13.67 -10.08
C GLN A 72 -1.67 -13.38 -11.44
N PRO A 73 -0.95 -12.75 -12.38
CA PRO A 73 -1.43 -12.63 -13.75
C PRO A 73 -1.68 -14.04 -14.28
N LEU A 74 -2.93 -14.34 -14.65
CA LEU A 74 -3.25 -15.60 -15.29
C LEU A 74 -2.56 -15.58 -16.66
N GLU A 75 -1.50 -16.36 -16.82
CA GLU A 75 -0.71 -16.51 -18.05
C GLU A 75 -1.51 -17.13 -19.22
N LYS A 76 -2.83 -17.29 -19.05
CA LYS A 76 -3.75 -17.96 -19.97
C LYS A 76 -5.05 -17.19 -20.16
N ALA A 77 -4.94 -15.90 -20.48
CA ALA A 77 -5.82 -15.31 -21.47
C ALA A 77 -4.95 -15.04 -22.69
N ALA A 78 -5.47 -15.34 -23.88
CA ALA A 78 -4.82 -15.20 -25.17
C ALA A 78 -4.04 -13.87 -25.34
N PRO A 79 -3.11 -13.78 -26.31
CA PRO A 79 -2.54 -12.50 -26.73
C PRO A 79 -3.61 -11.67 -27.45
N GLU A 80 -4.63 -11.25 -26.73
CA GLU A 80 -5.62 -10.27 -27.13
C GLU A 80 -5.40 -9.08 -26.21
N GLU A 81 -4.66 -8.13 -26.78
CA GLU A 81 -4.55 -6.73 -26.40
C GLU A 81 -4.86 -6.40 -24.93
N ALA A 82 -3.77 -6.26 -24.15
CA ALA A 82 -3.79 -5.40 -22.98
C ALA A 82 -4.49 -4.06 -23.33
N PRO A 83 -5.25 -3.45 -22.40
CA PRO A 83 -5.94 -2.19 -22.63
C PRO A 83 -5.00 -1.20 -23.32
N GLN A 84 -5.39 -0.80 -24.52
CA GLN A 84 -4.53 -0.25 -25.55
C GLN A 84 -3.85 1.06 -25.12
N THR A 85 -2.72 0.96 -24.42
CA THR A 85 -1.60 1.84 -24.73
C THR A 85 -1.19 1.41 -26.12
N GLN A 86 -1.71 2.10 -27.15
CA GLN A 86 -1.26 1.92 -28.53
C GLN A 86 0.25 1.72 -28.49
N PRO A 87 0.78 0.59 -28.96
CA PRO A 87 2.18 0.28 -28.70
C PRO A 87 2.97 1.43 -29.31
N LEU A 88 3.78 2.12 -28.49
CA LEU A 88 4.53 3.31 -28.94
C LEU A 88 5.31 3.02 -30.23
N TRP A 89 5.68 1.76 -30.44
CA TRP A 89 6.24 1.20 -31.67
C TRP A 89 5.40 1.43 -32.93
N HIS A 90 4.07 1.36 -32.87
CA HIS A 90 3.18 1.68 -33.99
C HIS A 90 3.21 3.18 -34.31
N GLN A 91 3.20 4.04 -33.29
CA GLN A 91 3.31 5.47 -33.49
C GLN A 91 4.70 5.84 -34.05
N LEU A 92 5.76 5.22 -33.53
CA LEU A 92 7.12 5.38 -34.05
C LEU A 92 7.23 4.89 -35.49
N GLY A 93 6.57 3.77 -35.82
CA GLY A 93 6.53 3.27 -37.20
C GLY A 93 5.80 4.21 -38.16
N GLN A 94 4.70 4.82 -37.73
CA GLN A 94 4.01 5.85 -38.52
C GLN A 94 4.87 7.10 -38.73
N VAL A 95 5.67 7.50 -37.73
CA VAL A 95 6.61 8.63 -37.86
C VAL A 95 7.76 8.26 -38.79
N LEU A 96 8.35 7.06 -38.63
CA LEU A 96 9.45 6.60 -39.48
C LEU A 96 9.00 6.45 -40.94
N ALA A 97 7.78 5.98 -41.19
CA ALA A 97 7.21 5.87 -42.53
C ALA A 97 7.04 7.22 -43.25
N LYS A 98 7.02 8.35 -42.52
CA LYS A 98 6.96 9.70 -43.11
C LYS A 98 8.33 10.22 -43.58
N HIS A 99 9.42 9.66 -43.07
CA HIS A 99 10.78 10.16 -43.30
C HIS A 99 11.72 9.14 -43.96
N PHE A 100 11.41 7.85 -43.88
CA PHE A 100 12.25 6.75 -44.38
C PHE A 100 11.48 5.89 -45.38
N GLY A 101 12.22 5.19 -46.26
CA GLY A 101 11.66 4.15 -47.10
C GLY A 101 11.05 3.02 -46.25
N PRO A 102 10.06 2.28 -46.77
CA PRO A 102 9.35 1.24 -46.00
C PRO A 102 10.27 0.11 -45.52
N GLN A 103 11.36 -0.18 -46.24
CA GLN A 103 12.39 -1.13 -45.79
C GLN A 103 13.23 -0.56 -44.64
N ASP A 104 13.72 0.67 -44.78
CA ASP A 104 14.57 1.32 -43.77
C ASP A 104 13.80 1.58 -42.48
N ALA A 105 12.56 2.06 -42.57
CA ALA A 105 11.67 2.25 -41.42
C ALA A 105 11.47 0.94 -40.64
N LYS A 106 11.28 -0.18 -41.36
CA LYS A 106 11.15 -1.51 -40.74
C LYS A 106 12.47 -1.96 -40.12
N ALA A 107 13.59 -1.76 -40.79
CA ALA A 107 14.92 -2.12 -40.27
C ALA A 107 15.27 -1.34 -38.99
N VAL A 108 15.01 -0.02 -38.97
CA VAL A 108 15.23 0.84 -37.80
C VAL A 108 14.34 0.42 -36.63
N LEU A 109 13.06 0.11 -36.88
CA LEU A 109 12.16 -0.40 -35.82
C LEU A 109 12.63 -1.72 -35.23
N GLN A 110 13.10 -2.65 -36.08
CA GLN A 110 13.61 -3.94 -35.63
C GLN A 110 14.90 -3.77 -34.82
N LEU A 111 15.81 -2.92 -35.27
CA LEU A 111 17.05 -2.61 -34.56
C LEU A 111 16.75 -1.96 -33.21
N LEU A 112 15.88 -0.96 -33.16
CA LEU A 112 15.55 -0.27 -31.92
C LEU A 112 14.80 -1.17 -30.93
N ARG A 113 13.93 -2.07 -31.42
CA ARG A 113 13.28 -3.08 -30.58
C ARG A 113 14.32 -4.02 -29.96
N ARG A 114 15.26 -4.51 -30.76
CA ARG A 114 16.34 -5.38 -30.31
C ARG A 114 17.22 -4.68 -29.27
N GLU A 115 17.68 -3.47 -29.55
CA GLU A 115 18.49 -2.68 -28.60
C GLU A 115 17.74 -2.43 -27.30
N HIS A 116 16.44 -2.12 -27.38
CA HIS A 116 15.61 -1.94 -26.19
C HIS A 116 15.50 -3.23 -25.37
N GLU A 117 15.27 -4.37 -26.02
CA GLU A 117 15.21 -5.68 -25.36
C GLU A 117 16.56 -6.03 -24.71
N GLU A 118 17.67 -5.84 -25.43
CA GLU A 118 19.01 -6.04 -24.90
C GLU A 118 19.30 -5.11 -23.72
N HIS A 119 18.86 -3.85 -23.78
CA HIS A 119 19.00 -2.91 -22.67
C HIS A 119 18.18 -3.33 -21.46
N VAL A 120 16.91 -3.72 -21.66
CA VAL A 120 16.03 -4.20 -20.58
C VAL A 120 16.62 -5.44 -19.92
N GLN A 121 17.14 -6.39 -20.71
CA GLN A 121 17.81 -7.58 -20.18
C GLN A 121 19.11 -7.26 -19.41
N ARG A 122 19.81 -6.18 -19.78
CA ARG A 122 21.02 -5.70 -19.08
C ARG A 122 20.75 -4.81 -17.88
N VAL A 123 19.50 -4.39 -17.61
CA VAL A 123 19.21 -3.59 -16.42
C VAL A 123 19.44 -4.44 -15.17
N SER A 124 20.59 -4.25 -14.53
CA SER A 124 20.90 -4.80 -13.21
C SER A 124 19.96 -4.24 -12.14
N LEU A 125 19.86 -4.95 -11.01
CA LEU A 125 19.06 -4.54 -9.85
C LEU A 125 19.35 -3.09 -9.44
N ASP A 126 20.62 -2.70 -9.36
CA ASP A 126 21.06 -1.33 -9.08
C ASP A 126 20.52 -0.30 -10.08
N GLY A 127 20.42 -0.69 -11.36
CA GLY A 127 19.86 0.16 -12.42
C GLY A 127 18.36 0.38 -12.24
N LEU A 128 17.63 -0.67 -11.85
CA LEU A 128 16.21 -0.61 -11.54
C LEU A 128 15.95 0.21 -10.27
N GLU A 129 16.76 0.02 -9.22
CA GLU A 129 16.67 0.80 -7.97
C GLU A 129 16.89 2.29 -8.23
N ARG A 130 17.88 2.66 -9.03
CA ARG A 130 18.12 4.06 -9.42
C ARG A 130 16.96 4.66 -10.23
N LEU A 131 16.32 3.88 -11.10
CA LEU A 131 15.14 4.32 -11.84
C LEU A 131 13.94 4.49 -10.91
N ALA A 132 13.70 3.53 -10.00
CA ALA A 132 12.66 3.60 -9.00
C ALA A 132 12.84 4.83 -8.09
N CYS A 133 14.04 5.09 -7.58
CA CYS A 133 14.34 6.28 -6.79
C CYS A 133 14.03 7.57 -7.55
N ARG A 134 14.32 7.63 -8.85
CA ARG A 134 14.04 8.82 -9.67
C ARG A 134 12.54 9.02 -9.93
N LEU A 135 11.78 7.94 -10.09
CA LEU A 135 10.33 8.00 -10.28
C LEU A 135 9.60 8.32 -8.97
N LEU A 136 10.07 7.74 -7.86
CA LEU A 136 9.54 8.03 -6.53
C LEU A 136 9.87 9.45 -6.07
N ALA A 137 11.07 9.97 -6.39
CA ALA A 137 11.43 11.36 -6.11
C ALA A 137 10.66 12.38 -6.98
N GLN A 138 10.10 11.95 -8.12
CA GLN A 138 9.22 12.76 -8.96
C GLN A 138 7.75 12.68 -8.54
N GLN A 139 7.40 11.87 -7.53
CA GLN A 139 6.09 11.95 -6.90
C GLN A 139 6.10 13.11 -5.89
N PRO A 140 5.20 14.10 -5.99
CA PRO A 140 4.98 15.03 -4.90
C PRO A 140 4.63 14.22 -3.65
N CYS A 141 5.47 14.33 -2.64
CA CYS A 141 5.30 13.66 -1.37
C CYS A 141 4.02 14.19 -0.70
N VAL A 142 2.89 13.48 -0.87
CA VAL A 142 1.74 13.67 0.02
C VAL A 142 2.03 12.82 1.25
N GLU A 143 2.87 13.38 2.13
CA GLU A 143 3.03 12.90 3.50
C GLU A 143 1.64 12.85 4.15
N PRO A 144 1.17 11.68 4.65
CA PRO A 144 0.00 11.66 5.49
C PRO A 144 0.36 12.36 6.80
N THR A 145 -0.22 13.54 6.98
CA THR A 145 -0.05 14.39 8.16
C THR A 145 -0.35 13.58 9.42
N LYS A 146 0.71 13.17 10.11
CA LYS A 146 0.64 12.56 11.44
C LYS A 146 0.23 13.66 12.42
N LYS A 147 -1.08 13.89 12.58
CA LYS A 147 -1.62 14.66 13.71
C LYS A 147 -1.57 13.77 14.95
N GLU A 148 -0.44 13.78 15.65
CA GLU A 148 -0.46 13.51 17.09
C GLU A 148 -1.08 14.73 17.81
N PRO A 149 -2.02 14.54 18.75
CA PRO A 149 -2.59 15.64 19.50
C PRO A 149 -1.57 16.14 20.52
N GLN A 150 -1.09 17.36 20.27
CA GLN A 150 -0.22 18.12 21.15
C GLN A 150 -0.99 18.44 22.44
N ALA A 151 -0.53 17.88 23.56
CA ALA A 151 -1.02 18.21 24.88
C ALA A 151 -0.75 19.70 25.16
N VAL A 152 -1.82 20.46 25.29
CA VAL A 152 -1.80 21.87 25.68
C VAL A 152 -1.55 21.90 27.19
N ALA A 153 -0.33 22.28 27.58
CA ALA A 153 0.01 22.68 28.94
C ALA A 153 0.41 24.15 28.90
N SER A 154 -0.54 25.01 29.27
CA SER A 154 -0.43 26.45 29.59
C SER A 154 -1.89 26.94 29.69
N GLU A 155 -2.39 27.65 30.68
CA GLU A 155 -1.86 28.39 31.82
C GLU A 155 -3.09 28.56 32.75
N LEU A 156 -2.95 28.25 34.05
CA LEU A 156 -3.97 28.56 35.05
C LEU A 156 -3.74 30.01 35.50
N GLN A 157 -4.59 30.89 34.98
CA GLN A 157 -4.71 32.29 35.35
C GLN A 157 -5.10 32.39 36.83
N GLN A 158 -4.16 32.84 37.66
CA GLN A 158 -4.41 33.29 39.03
C GLN A 158 -4.93 34.72 38.98
N HIS A 159 -6.20 34.92 39.32
CA HIS A 159 -6.66 36.18 39.89
C HIS A 159 -7.94 35.95 40.71
N GLU A 160 -8.09 36.78 41.75
CA GLU A 160 -9.13 36.82 42.79
C GLU A 160 -8.80 35.95 44.02
N GLY A 161 -8.64 36.45 45.24
CA GLY A 161 -8.79 37.81 45.77
C GLY A 161 -9.04 37.74 47.28
N GLY A 162 -8.41 38.64 48.06
CA GLY A 162 -9.02 39.23 49.26
C GLY A 162 -8.75 38.62 50.67
N GLY A 163 -8.18 39.47 51.54
CA GLY A 163 -8.51 39.57 52.98
C GLY A 163 -7.63 38.76 53.95
N GLU A 164 -6.60 39.34 54.57
CA GLU A 164 -6.63 40.08 55.87
C GLU A 164 -6.98 39.24 57.11
N GLY A 165 -6.15 39.39 58.16
CA GLY A 165 -6.54 39.06 59.55
C GLY A 165 -5.48 38.26 60.32
N GLY A 166 -4.69 38.94 61.16
CA GLY A 166 -3.55 38.35 61.86
C GLY A 166 -3.84 37.70 63.22
N GLY A 167 -2.73 37.45 63.93
CA GLY A 167 -2.70 37.37 65.40
C GLY A 167 -2.34 36.01 66.01
N GLY A 168 -1.15 35.94 66.62
CA GLY A 168 -1.02 35.43 67.99
C GLY A 168 -0.34 34.07 68.24
N GLY A 169 0.71 34.12 69.08
CA GLY A 169 1.08 33.08 70.06
C GLY A 169 1.98 31.95 69.54
N ALA A 170 3.27 31.90 69.88
CA ALA A 170 3.90 31.55 71.17
C ALA A 170 4.25 30.05 71.31
N VAL A 171 5.52 29.80 71.66
CA VAL A 171 6.15 28.64 72.34
C VAL A 171 6.11 27.27 71.60
N ASP A 172 7.10 26.37 71.67
CA ASP A 172 8.09 26.08 72.69
C ASP A 172 9.34 25.34 72.11
N GLN A 173 10.35 25.20 72.96
CA GLN A 173 11.71 24.72 72.80
C GLN A 173 11.80 23.22 72.48
N TYR A 174 12.94 22.75 71.95
CA TYR A 174 13.95 22.02 72.74
C TYR A 174 15.17 21.59 71.90
N LEU A 175 16.35 22.00 72.37
CA LEU A 175 17.67 21.46 72.07
C LEU A 175 17.76 19.96 72.40
N ARG A 176 18.51 19.17 71.61
CA ARG A 176 19.77 18.53 72.09
C ARG A 176 20.46 17.68 71.01
N THR A 177 21.73 18.01 70.77
CA THR A 177 22.84 17.12 70.34
C THR A 177 23.25 16.20 71.51
N PRO A 178 24.18 15.23 71.35
CA PRO A 178 25.59 15.46 71.01
C PRO A 178 26.01 14.92 69.63
#